data_AF-A0A959UHW0-F1
#
_entry.id   AF-A0A959UHW0-F1
#
_cell.length_a   1.000
_cell.length_b   1.000
_cell.length_c   1.000
_cell.angle_alpha   90.00
_cell.angle_beta   90.00
_cell.angle_gamma   90.00
#
_symmetry.space_group_name_H-M   'P 1'
#
loop_
_entity.id
_entity.type
_entity.pdbx_description
1 polymer ?
#
loop_
_entity_poly.entity_id
_entity_poly.type
_entity_poly.pdbx_seq_one_letter_code
_entity_poly.pdbx_strand_id
1 'polypeptide(L)'
;MKKLNFQLLAVLFTALVIGFTACDKDDDDDDNTPTEQPKDQNAKYEVSSEDAPVSALNAAITAVQAYFEDAANGNTFDQDPGVAFANAATENSLNLLPTAGGPAYQNVASNPDSWFTNVDYKGAFGSTNWAAGWTLSSKYMANGNYQAPSVPSETITVTDDGNGTGTTTWTNDKVYILDGLVFVNNGQTLTIQEGTIIKGKPGQGENASALIVARGGKIMAMGTETQPIIFTSEADDLNGSVSDFSRGEWGGVIILGKAGLNSTPGETAVEGIPTDEPRGIYGGGDSPVDNDNSGTFKYVSIRHG
;
A
#
# COMPACT_ATOMS: atom_id res chain seq x y z
N MET A 1 -0.30 33.60 -20.25
CA MET A 1 0.83 34.53 -20.47
C MET A 1 1.87 34.25 -19.39
N LYS A 2 3.16 34.24 -19.74
CA LYS A 2 4.37 33.71 -19.05
C LYS A 2 4.70 32.25 -19.37
N LYS A 3 5.53 32.06 -20.41
CA LYS A 3 6.37 30.88 -20.62
C LYS A 3 7.28 30.75 -19.40
N LEU A 4 7.06 29.74 -18.56
CA LEU A 4 8.01 29.38 -17.51
C LEU A 4 9.10 28.51 -18.18
N ASN A 5 10.35 28.93 -18.07
CA ASN A 5 11.51 28.27 -18.64
C ASN A 5 11.64 26.82 -18.11
N PHE A 6 11.47 25.84 -19.00
CA PHE A 6 11.63 24.41 -18.72
C PHE A 6 13.04 24.02 -18.25
N GLN A 7 14.03 24.92 -18.37
CA GLN A 7 15.37 24.72 -17.82
C GLN A 7 15.41 24.67 -16.28
N LEU A 8 14.38 25.19 -15.59
CA LEU A 8 14.33 25.13 -14.12
C LEU A 8 13.83 23.77 -13.59
N LEU A 9 13.15 22.97 -14.41
CA LEU A 9 12.64 21.65 -14.00
C LEU A 9 13.73 20.57 -14.02
N ALA A 10 14.77 20.75 -14.86
CA ALA A 10 15.93 19.86 -14.91
C ALA A 10 16.80 19.94 -13.64
N VAL A 11 16.79 21.08 -12.92
CA VAL A 11 17.57 21.28 -11.69
C VAL A 11 16.88 20.68 -10.46
N LEU A 12 15.55 20.53 -10.47
CA LEU A 12 14.84 19.90 -9.34
C LEU A 12 14.96 18.36 -9.34
N PHE A 13 15.22 17.73 -10.48
CA PHE A 13 15.44 16.28 -10.55
C PHE A 13 16.86 15.84 -10.17
N THR A 14 17.81 16.77 -10.03
CA THR A 14 19.21 16.46 -9.64
C THR A 14 19.48 16.56 -8.14
N ALA A 15 18.49 16.88 -7.30
CA ALA A 15 18.70 17.14 -5.87
C ALA A 15 18.08 16.09 -4.92
N LEU A 16 17.59 14.95 -5.42
CA LEU A 16 17.14 13.85 -4.55
C LEU A 16 17.72 12.51 -4.99
N VAL A 17 19.05 12.41 -4.93
CA VAL A 17 19.71 11.11 -4.72
C VAL A 17 20.05 11.07 -3.24
N ILE A 18 19.13 10.52 -2.45
CA ILE A 18 19.47 10.01 -1.12
C ILE A 18 20.35 8.80 -1.38
N GLY A 19 21.65 8.95 -1.15
CA GLY A 19 22.56 7.82 -1.12
C GLY A 19 22.15 6.90 0.03
N PHE A 20 21.60 5.73 -0.29
CA PHE A 20 21.69 4.60 0.63
C PHE A 20 23.15 4.18 0.65
N THR A 21 23.87 4.59 1.68
CA THR A 21 25.14 3.94 2.02
C THR A 21 24.75 2.58 2.59
N ALA A 22 24.85 1.51 1.79
CA ALA A 22 25.03 0.20 2.38
C ALA A 22 26.33 0.29 3.19
N CYS A 23 26.29 -0.11 4.46
CA CYS A 23 27.51 -0.24 5.26
C CYS A 23 28.49 -1.13 4.49
N ASP A 24 29.67 -0.59 4.21
CA ASP A 24 30.83 -1.40 3.86
C ASP A 24 31.01 -2.42 4.98
N LYS A 25 30.92 -3.69 4.61
CA LYS A 25 31.36 -4.78 5.47
C LYS A 25 32.80 -5.03 5.04
N ASP A 26 33.72 -4.40 5.75
CA ASP A 26 35.16 -4.63 5.61
C ASP A 26 35.47 -6.13 5.70
N ASP A 27 36.36 -6.53 4.80
CA ASP A 27 37.42 -7.54 4.91
C ASP A 27 37.03 -8.99 5.30
N ASP A 28 37.12 -9.91 4.32
CA ASP A 28 38.17 -10.94 4.31
C ASP A 28 37.92 -12.01 3.21
N ASP A 29 38.93 -12.18 2.37
CA ASP A 29 39.41 -13.38 1.69
C ASP A 29 38.67 -14.08 0.52
N ASP A 30 39.52 -14.31 -0.49
CA ASP A 30 39.61 -15.40 -1.46
C ASP A 30 38.81 -15.37 -2.78
N ASP A 31 39.57 -14.95 -3.80
CA ASP A 31 39.54 -15.40 -5.19
C ASP A 31 39.15 -16.88 -5.35
N ASN A 32 37.96 -17.13 -5.92
CA ASN A 32 37.83 -18.16 -6.94
C ASN A 32 36.60 -17.92 -7.82
N THR A 33 36.83 -17.45 -9.05
CA THR A 33 35.80 -17.34 -10.10
C THR A 33 35.04 -18.66 -10.34
N PRO A 34 33.73 -18.58 -10.64
CA PRO A 34 33.17 -19.41 -11.70
C PRO A 34 32.36 -18.59 -12.71
N THR A 35 32.93 -18.49 -13.92
CA THR A 35 32.30 -18.39 -15.24
C THR A 35 30.83 -17.93 -15.29
N GLU A 36 30.60 -16.66 -15.69
CA GLU A 36 29.29 -16.20 -16.16
C GLU A 36 28.83 -17.04 -17.37
N GLN A 37 27.64 -17.62 -17.24
CA GLN A 37 26.85 -18.08 -18.38
C GLN A 37 26.34 -16.88 -19.19
N PRO A 38 26.16 -17.03 -20.52
CA PRO A 38 25.77 -15.91 -21.39
C PRO A 38 24.35 -15.44 -21.05
N LYS A 39 24.24 -14.20 -20.55
CA LYS A 39 22.96 -13.53 -20.32
C LYS A 39 22.27 -13.24 -21.66
N ASP A 40 21.01 -13.63 -21.70
CA ASP A 40 20.02 -13.49 -22.76
C ASP A 40 19.90 -12.05 -23.29
N GLN A 41 19.83 -11.89 -24.62
CA GLN A 41 19.85 -10.60 -25.34
C GLN A 41 18.48 -9.91 -25.42
N ASN A 42 17.74 -9.85 -24.31
CA ASN A 42 16.53 -9.03 -24.28
C ASN A 42 16.84 -7.65 -23.70
N ALA A 43 16.86 -6.68 -24.63
CA ALA A 43 17.08 -5.25 -24.47
C ALA A 43 16.76 -4.69 -23.07
N LYS A 44 17.80 -4.63 -22.23
CA LYS A 44 17.82 -3.74 -21.07
C LYS A 44 18.52 -2.46 -21.48
N TYR A 45 17.76 -1.36 -21.49
CA TYR A 45 18.34 -0.02 -21.47
C TYR A 45 18.99 0.19 -20.10
N GLU A 46 20.19 -0.35 -19.88
CA GLU A 46 21.02 0.00 -18.73
C GLU A 46 21.76 1.29 -19.07
N VAL A 47 21.32 2.41 -18.47
CA VAL A 47 22.09 3.65 -18.47
C VAL A 47 22.93 3.65 -17.19
N SER A 48 24.16 3.13 -17.30
CA SER A 48 25.18 3.32 -16.27
C SER A 48 25.63 4.79 -16.26
N SER A 49 25.68 5.39 -15.08
CA SER A 49 25.86 6.83 -14.88
C SER A 49 27.29 7.34 -15.06
N GLU A 50 28.25 6.50 -15.44
CA GLU A 50 29.65 6.93 -15.51
C GLU A 50 30.13 7.41 -16.88
N ASP A 51 29.42 7.15 -17.99
CA ASP A 51 29.86 7.63 -19.32
C ASP A 51 28.75 7.72 -20.38
N ALA A 52 27.48 7.91 -20.00
CA ALA A 52 26.47 8.18 -21.03
C ALA A 52 26.80 9.54 -21.70
N PRO A 53 27.17 9.58 -22.99
CA PRO A 53 27.48 10.85 -23.63
C PRO A 53 26.21 11.70 -23.60
N VAL A 54 26.34 12.99 -23.33
CA VAL A 54 25.22 13.96 -23.27
C VAL A 54 24.28 13.82 -24.49
N SER A 55 24.81 13.42 -25.64
CA SER A 55 24.05 13.10 -26.86
C SER A 55 23.10 11.90 -26.71
N ALA A 56 23.49 10.82 -26.03
CA ALA A 56 22.64 9.66 -25.77
C ALA A 56 21.52 9.99 -24.79
N LEU A 57 21.81 10.76 -23.74
CA LEU A 57 20.81 11.25 -22.80
C LEU A 57 19.79 12.16 -23.51
N ASN A 58 20.27 13.12 -24.33
CA ASN A 58 19.39 14.00 -25.10
C ASN A 58 18.54 13.23 -26.12
N ALA A 59 19.08 12.18 -26.75
CA ALA A 59 18.32 11.32 -27.65
C ALA A 59 17.23 10.54 -26.91
N ALA A 60 17.53 10.00 -25.73
CA ALA A 60 16.54 9.32 -24.89
C ALA A 60 15.42 10.28 -24.43
N ILE A 61 15.78 11.50 -23.98
CA ILE A 61 14.81 12.55 -23.63
C ILE A 61 13.91 12.87 -24.84
N THR A 62 14.51 13.03 -26.02
CA THR A 62 13.75 13.33 -27.25
C THR A 62 12.80 12.20 -27.62
N ALA A 63 13.23 10.94 -27.48
CA ALA A 63 12.39 9.78 -27.76
C ALA A 63 11.21 9.67 -26.78
N VAL A 64 11.45 9.90 -25.48
CA VAL A 64 10.40 9.93 -24.45
C VAL A 64 9.42 11.08 -24.73
N GLN A 65 9.94 12.27 -25.05
CA GLN A 65 9.10 13.42 -25.39
C GLN A 65 8.25 13.15 -26.63
N ALA A 66 8.84 12.62 -27.70
CA ALA A 66 8.10 12.26 -28.91
C ALA A 66 7.00 11.23 -28.63
N TYR A 67 7.24 10.25 -27.75
CA TYR A 67 6.20 9.29 -27.34
C TYR A 67 5.03 9.96 -26.62
N PHE A 68 5.29 10.90 -25.69
CA PHE A 68 4.23 11.63 -24.99
C PHE A 68 3.50 12.62 -25.89
N GLU A 69 4.19 13.21 -26.87
CA GLU A 69 3.65 14.20 -27.79
C GLU A 69 2.88 13.58 -28.98
N ASP A 70 3.11 12.29 -29.27
CA ASP A 70 2.43 11.59 -30.34
C ASP A 70 0.93 11.42 -30.04
N ALA A 71 0.10 12.13 -30.80
CA ALA A 71 -1.35 12.10 -30.69
C ALA A 71 -1.95 10.71 -30.95
N ALA A 72 -1.24 9.82 -31.65
CA ALA A 72 -1.67 8.43 -31.85
C ALA A 72 -1.68 7.61 -30.55
N ASN A 73 -0.88 8.02 -29.55
CA ASN A 73 -0.81 7.35 -28.26
C ASN A 73 -1.94 7.77 -27.30
N GLY A 74 -2.82 8.69 -27.69
CA GLY A 74 -3.93 9.15 -26.84
C GLY A 74 -3.49 9.93 -25.60
N ASN A 75 -2.22 10.32 -25.53
CA ASN A 75 -1.67 11.10 -24.43
C ASN A 75 -2.25 12.52 -24.43
N THR A 76 -2.45 13.07 -23.24
CA THR A 76 -2.76 14.50 -23.05
C THR A 76 -1.70 15.08 -22.15
N PHE A 77 -0.77 15.81 -22.73
CA PHE A 77 0.33 16.49 -22.07
C PHE A 77 0.04 18.00 -22.19
N ASP A 78 0.29 18.79 -21.15
CA ASP A 78 0.03 20.25 -21.11
C ASP A 78 -1.44 20.71 -20.96
N GLN A 79 -2.34 19.85 -20.46
CA GLN A 79 -3.65 20.30 -19.96
C GLN A 79 -3.89 19.84 -18.53
N ASP A 80 -4.32 20.77 -17.67
CA ASP A 80 -4.62 20.49 -16.27
C ASP A 80 -5.92 19.68 -16.16
N PRO A 81 -5.89 18.45 -15.61
CA PRO A 81 -7.10 17.67 -15.38
C PRO A 81 -8.03 18.30 -14.33
N GLY A 82 -7.59 19.31 -13.58
CA GLY A 82 -8.35 20.00 -12.54
C GLY A 82 -8.25 19.35 -11.16
N VAL A 83 -7.33 18.40 -10.99
CA VAL A 83 -7.00 17.81 -9.67
C VAL A 83 -6.12 18.82 -8.93
N ALA A 84 -6.58 19.26 -7.75
CA ALA A 84 -5.93 20.37 -7.06
C ALA A 84 -6.00 20.24 -5.53
N PHE A 85 -4.99 20.82 -4.87
CA PHE A 85 -5.06 21.18 -3.47
C PHE A 85 -5.51 22.65 -3.35
N ALA A 86 -6.68 22.90 -2.74
CA ALA A 86 -7.18 24.23 -2.42
C ALA A 86 -6.74 24.66 -1.01
N ASN A 87 -6.54 25.96 -0.81
CA ASN A 87 -5.98 26.54 0.42
C ASN A 87 -6.89 26.32 1.65
N ALA A 88 -6.29 26.10 2.81
CA ALA A 88 -6.82 25.42 4.01
C ALA A 88 -7.97 26.10 4.81
N ALA A 89 -8.76 26.99 4.22
CA ALA A 89 -9.82 27.74 4.93
C ALA A 89 -11.21 27.08 4.88
N THR A 90 -11.40 26.06 4.05
CA THR A 90 -12.65 25.29 3.93
C THR A 90 -12.33 23.82 4.07
N GLU A 91 -13.17 23.06 4.76
CA GLU A 91 -12.98 21.64 5.15
C GLU A 91 -12.64 20.67 3.99
N ASN A 92 -12.70 21.11 2.73
CA ASN A 92 -12.41 20.34 1.52
C ASN A 92 -11.17 20.86 0.77
N SER A 93 -9.98 20.75 1.36
CA SER A 93 -8.73 21.24 0.77
C SER A 93 -8.16 20.35 -0.34
N LEU A 94 -8.66 19.12 -0.52
CA LEU A 94 -8.19 18.18 -1.54
C LEU A 94 -9.29 17.87 -2.56
N ASN A 95 -9.21 18.43 -3.76
CA ASN A 95 -10.09 18.03 -4.85
C ASN A 95 -9.38 17.01 -5.76
N LEU A 96 -9.71 15.73 -5.60
CA LEU A 96 -9.26 14.68 -6.52
C LEU A 96 -10.18 14.47 -7.73
N LEU A 97 -11.33 15.15 -7.79
CA LEU A 97 -12.25 15.03 -8.90
C LEU A 97 -11.74 15.89 -10.08
N PRO A 98 -11.46 15.29 -11.24
CA PRO A 98 -11.10 16.07 -12.42
C PRO A 98 -12.26 16.98 -12.87
N THR A 99 -11.91 18.06 -13.56
CA THR A 99 -12.90 18.98 -14.15
C THR A 99 -13.82 18.20 -15.09
N ALA A 100 -15.13 18.25 -14.85
CA ALA A 100 -16.12 17.56 -15.66
C ALA A 100 -15.99 17.94 -17.14
N GLY A 101 -15.88 16.93 -18.02
CA GLY A 101 -15.65 17.12 -19.46
C GLY A 101 -14.26 17.65 -19.84
N GLY A 102 -13.38 17.86 -18.85
CA GLY A 102 -12.02 18.32 -19.03
C GLY A 102 -11.07 17.24 -19.56
N PRO A 103 -9.75 17.48 -19.52
CA PRO A 103 -8.73 16.63 -20.15
C PRO A 103 -8.77 15.15 -19.75
N ALA A 104 -9.19 14.87 -18.51
CA ALA A 104 -9.34 13.51 -17.99
C ALA A 104 -10.41 12.70 -18.74
N TYR A 105 -11.43 13.34 -19.30
CA TYR A 105 -12.55 12.70 -20.00
C TYR A 105 -12.37 12.58 -21.52
N GLN A 106 -11.22 13.03 -22.04
CA GLN A 106 -10.94 13.06 -23.48
C GLN A 106 -9.99 11.93 -23.88
N ASN A 107 -10.19 11.35 -25.06
CA ASN A 107 -9.33 10.28 -25.62
C ASN A 107 -9.12 9.10 -24.66
N VAL A 108 -10.16 8.70 -23.93
CA VAL A 108 -10.07 7.57 -22.99
C VAL A 108 -10.02 6.27 -23.78
N ALA A 109 -8.96 5.49 -23.57
CA ALA A 109 -8.82 4.19 -24.20
C ALA A 109 -9.83 3.21 -23.61
N SER A 110 -10.52 2.45 -24.46
CA SER A 110 -11.31 1.31 -24.01
C SER A 110 -10.38 0.15 -23.66
N ASN A 111 -10.54 -0.45 -22.49
CA ASN A 111 -9.93 -1.72 -22.16
C ASN A 111 -10.71 -2.85 -22.87
N PRO A 112 -10.07 -3.66 -23.73
CA PRO A 112 -10.74 -4.74 -24.44
C PRO A 112 -11.10 -5.93 -23.55
N ASP A 113 -10.56 -6.03 -22.33
CA ASP A 113 -10.83 -7.12 -21.41
C ASP A 113 -12.10 -6.85 -20.57
N SER A 114 -13.05 -7.79 -20.66
CA SER A 114 -14.32 -7.78 -19.93
C SER A 114 -14.19 -7.88 -18.40
N TRP A 115 -13.01 -8.25 -17.88
CA TRP A 115 -12.74 -8.24 -16.45
C TRP A 115 -12.75 -6.82 -15.86
N PHE A 116 -12.38 -5.82 -16.68
CA PHE A 116 -12.37 -4.42 -16.26
C PHE A 116 -13.68 -3.71 -16.61
N THR A 117 -14.11 -2.82 -15.73
CA THR A 117 -15.18 -1.86 -16.06
C THR A 117 -14.59 -0.73 -16.90
N ASN A 118 -15.11 -0.55 -18.12
CA ASN A 118 -14.76 0.61 -18.94
C ASN A 118 -15.40 1.87 -18.34
N VAL A 119 -14.57 2.89 -18.12
CA VAL A 119 -14.97 4.23 -17.64
C VAL A 119 -14.66 5.28 -18.70
N ASP A 120 -15.30 6.43 -18.63
CA ASP A 120 -15.14 7.55 -19.56
C ASP A 120 -14.14 8.61 -19.06
N TYR A 121 -13.30 8.26 -18.08
CA TYR A 121 -12.28 9.13 -17.51
C TYR A 121 -10.93 8.42 -17.34
N LYS A 122 -9.84 9.19 -17.33
CA LYS A 122 -8.48 8.76 -17.04
C LYS A 122 -8.14 9.03 -15.58
N GLY A 123 -7.55 8.05 -14.91
CA GLY A 123 -7.12 8.14 -13.52
C GLY A 123 -8.08 7.48 -12.53
N ALA A 124 -7.84 7.69 -11.24
CA ALA A 124 -8.58 7.01 -10.18
C ALA A 124 -9.99 7.58 -9.94
N PHE A 125 -10.23 8.86 -10.26
CA PHE A 125 -11.48 9.56 -9.95
C PHE A 125 -12.16 10.10 -11.21
N GLY A 126 -13.45 9.83 -11.34
CA GLY A 126 -14.33 10.46 -12.32
C GLY A 126 -15.10 11.61 -11.68
N SER A 127 -16.40 11.69 -11.94
CA SER A 127 -17.28 12.71 -11.35
C SER A 127 -17.72 12.38 -9.92
N THR A 128 -17.48 11.15 -9.47
CA THR A 128 -17.87 10.64 -8.15
C THR A 128 -16.64 10.39 -7.29
N ASN A 129 -16.66 10.88 -6.05
CA ASN A 129 -15.65 10.54 -5.05
C ASN A 129 -15.99 9.19 -4.42
N TRP A 130 -15.52 8.09 -5.03
CA TRP A 130 -15.71 6.75 -4.49
C TRP A 130 -14.99 6.51 -3.16
N ALA A 131 -14.05 7.39 -2.77
CA ALA A 131 -13.34 7.30 -1.49
C ALA A 131 -14.05 8.06 -0.36
N ALA A 132 -15.18 8.73 -0.65
CA ALA A 132 -15.94 9.48 0.34
C ALA A 132 -16.39 8.57 1.49
N GLY A 133 -16.00 8.91 2.72
CA GLY A 133 -16.39 8.18 3.93
C GLY A 133 -15.55 6.93 4.19
N TRP A 134 -14.79 6.48 3.20
CA TRP A 134 -14.00 5.25 3.22
C TRP A 134 -12.66 5.42 3.93
N THR A 135 -12.00 6.56 3.69
CA THR A 135 -10.68 6.88 4.26
C THR A 135 -10.79 8.02 5.26
N LEU A 136 -9.88 8.05 6.24
CA LEU A 136 -9.76 9.21 7.14
C LEU A 136 -9.49 10.49 6.35
N SER A 137 -8.67 10.40 5.29
CA SER A 137 -8.36 11.52 4.40
C SER A 137 -9.56 12.04 3.61
N SER A 138 -10.66 11.27 3.49
CA SER A 138 -11.88 11.74 2.85
C SER A 138 -12.50 12.93 3.56
N LYS A 139 -12.18 13.17 4.84
CA LYS A 139 -12.60 14.39 5.56
C LYS A 139 -12.06 15.68 4.96
N TYR A 140 -10.93 15.59 4.23
CA TYR A 140 -10.30 16.73 3.56
C TYR A 140 -10.67 16.82 2.07
N MET A 141 -11.43 15.86 1.55
CA MET A 141 -11.69 15.76 0.12
C MET A 141 -12.90 16.58 -0.31
N ALA A 142 -12.88 17.13 -1.53
CA ALA A 142 -14.07 17.67 -2.17
C ALA A 142 -15.18 16.61 -2.23
N ASN A 143 -16.37 16.97 -1.77
CA ASN A 143 -17.50 16.05 -1.59
C ASN A 143 -17.15 14.84 -0.71
N GLY A 144 -16.13 14.96 0.12
CA GLY A 144 -15.84 14.04 1.19
C GLY A 144 -16.96 14.09 2.23
N ASN A 145 -17.21 12.95 2.87
CA ASN A 145 -18.26 12.83 3.88
C ASN A 145 -17.82 11.93 5.03
N TYR A 146 -16.55 11.99 5.42
CA TYR A 146 -16.05 11.22 6.57
C TYR A 146 -16.98 11.43 7.77
N GLN A 147 -17.63 10.35 8.20
CA GLN A 147 -18.36 10.30 9.44
C GLN A 147 -17.54 9.47 10.41
N ALA A 148 -17.28 10.01 11.60
CA ALA A 148 -16.69 9.22 12.65
C ALA A 148 -17.58 7.99 12.91
N PRO A 149 -17.01 6.77 12.95
CA PRO A 149 -17.78 5.58 13.24
C PRO A 149 -18.37 5.66 14.65
N SER A 150 -19.55 5.08 14.86
CA SER A 150 -20.04 4.86 16.23
C SER A 150 -19.14 3.85 16.94
N VAL A 151 -18.60 4.23 18.09
CA VAL A 151 -17.70 3.36 18.87
C VAL A 151 -18.51 2.63 19.96
N PRO A 152 -18.56 1.29 19.95
CA PRO A 152 -19.21 0.54 21.03
C PRO A 152 -18.53 0.76 22.38
N SER A 153 -19.30 0.70 23.47
CA SER A 153 -18.76 0.89 24.83
C SER A 153 -18.07 -0.36 25.39
N GLU A 154 -18.42 -1.54 24.89
CA GLU A 154 -17.79 -2.80 25.31
C GLU A 154 -16.46 -3.00 24.59
N THR A 155 -15.41 -3.33 25.35
CA THR A 155 -14.08 -3.63 24.84
C THR A 155 -13.69 -5.07 25.20
N ILE A 156 -13.08 -5.78 24.25
CA ILE A 156 -12.49 -7.11 24.45
C ILE A 156 -11.00 -7.02 24.22
N THR A 157 -10.19 -7.28 25.23
CA THR A 157 -8.75 -7.47 25.05
C THR A 157 -8.50 -8.86 24.46
N VAL A 158 -7.73 -8.91 23.38
CA VAL A 158 -7.35 -10.13 22.66
C VAL A 158 -5.84 -10.32 22.84
N THR A 159 -5.48 -11.44 23.43
CA THR A 159 -4.10 -11.93 23.56
C THR A 159 -3.96 -13.24 22.78
N ASP A 160 -2.74 -13.58 22.38
CA ASP A 160 -2.47 -14.87 21.70
C ASP A 160 -2.58 -16.06 22.66
N ASP A 161 -2.06 -15.91 23.89
CA ASP A 161 -1.97 -16.94 24.93
C ASP A 161 -1.44 -18.30 24.42
N GLY A 162 -0.63 -18.30 23.35
CA GLY A 162 -0.12 -19.49 22.66
C GLY A 162 -1.16 -20.27 21.82
N ASN A 163 -2.42 -19.84 21.83
CA ASN A 163 -3.53 -20.53 21.15
C ASN A 163 -4.01 -19.79 19.89
N GLY A 164 -3.59 -18.55 19.66
CA GLY A 164 -4.15 -17.68 18.64
C GLY A 164 -5.58 -17.26 18.96
N THR A 165 -6.25 -16.65 17.99
CA THR A 165 -7.63 -16.17 18.12
C THR A 165 -8.66 -17.29 18.21
N GLY A 166 -8.29 -18.51 17.82
CA GLY A 166 -9.24 -19.60 17.59
C GLY A 166 -10.03 -19.42 16.29
N THR A 167 -10.92 -20.37 15.98
CA THR A 167 -11.92 -20.15 14.93
C THR A 167 -13.10 -19.41 15.54
N THR A 168 -13.18 -18.12 15.28
CA THR A 168 -14.09 -17.21 15.98
C THR A 168 -14.63 -16.11 15.06
N THR A 169 -15.65 -15.41 15.56
CA THR A 169 -16.24 -14.25 14.90
C THR A 169 -16.12 -13.04 15.81
N TRP A 170 -15.54 -11.97 15.29
CA TRP A 170 -15.56 -10.64 15.91
C TRP A 170 -16.73 -9.83 15.39
N THR A 171 -17.47 -9.21 16.31
CA THR A 171 -18.76 -8.56 16.06
C THR A 171 -18.67 -7.04 16.25
N ASN A 172 -19.49 -6.28 15.54
CA ASN A 172 -19.39 -4.81 15.53
C ASN A 172 -20.07 -4.12 16.73
N ASP A 173 -20.60 -4.88 17.68
CA ASP A 173 -21.11 -4.41 18.97
C ASP A 173 -20.01 -4.27 20.04
N LYS A 174 -18.76 -4.58 19.69
CA LYS A 174 -17.58 -4.50 20.57
C LYS A 174 -16.41 -3.85 19.84
N VAL A 175 -15.48 -3.32 20.63
CA VAL A 175 -14.13 -2.96 20.17
C VAL A 175 -13.15 -4.05 20.60
N TYR A 176 -12.34 -4.55 19.68
CA TYR A 176 -11.30 -5.55 19.98
C TYR A 176 -9.95 -4.85 20.14
N ILE A 177 -9.27 -5.08 21.26
CA ILE A 177 -7.96 -4.48 21.57
C ILE A 177 -6.91 -5.59 21.54
N LEU A 178 -6.04 -5.58 20.53
CA LEU A 178 -4.89 -6.48 20.43
C LEU A 178 -3.84 -6.09 21.46
N ASP A 179 -3.42 -7.06 22.26
CA ASP A 179 -2.37 -6.92 23.28
C ASP A 179 -1.22 -7.87 22.95
N GLY A 180 -0.19 -7.32 22.31
CA GLY A 180 0.92 -8.09 21.73
C GLY A 180 0.60 -8.67 20.34
N LEU A 181 1.46 -9.58 19.88
CA LEU A 181 1.32 -10.27 18.61
C LEU A 181 0.19 -11.32 18.72
N VAL A 182 -0.94 -11.08 18.05
CA VAL A 182 -2.12 -11.96 18.07
C VAL A 182 -2.19 -12.75 16.76
N PHE A 183 -2.19 -14.08 16.86
CA PHE A 183 -2.13 -14.94 15.67
C PHE A 183 -3.49 -15.55 15.30
N VAL A 184 -3.79 -15.63 14.01
CA VAL A 184 -4.73 -16.60 13.44
C VAL A 184 -3.91 -17.78 12.95
N ASN A 185 -3.90 -18.86 13.72
CA ASN A 185 -3.02 -20.00 13.48
C ASN A 185 -3.46 -20.84 12.27
N ASN A 186 -2.58 -21.74 11.83
CA ASN A 186 -2.90 -22.73 10.81
C ASN A 186 -4.20 -23.50 11.15
N GLY A 187 -5.14 -23.55 10.21
CA GLY A 187 -6.44 -24.19 10.38
C GLY A 187 -7.48 -23.35 11.14
N GLN A 188 -7.10 -22.19 11.68
CA GLN A 188 -8.05 -21.25 12.28
C GLN A 188 -8.64 -20.32 11.22
N THR A 189 -9.88 -19.89 11.44
CA THR A 189 -10.52 -18.85 10.65
C THR A 189 -11.05 -17.75 11.57
N LEU A 190 -10.54 -16.53 11.40
CA LEU A 190 -11.08 -15.35 12.04
C LEU A 190 -12.08 -14.66 11.10
N THR A 191 -13.35 -14.63 11.48
CA THR A 191 -14.38 -13.86 10.77
C THR A 191 -14.58 -12.51 11.45
N ILE A 192 -14.64 -11.42 10.69
CA ILE A 192 -14.84 -10.08 11.26
C ILE A 192 -16.06 -9.46 10.57
N GLN A 193 -17.07 -9.12 11.37
CA GLN A 193 -18.28 -8.46 10.88
C GLN A 193 -17.95 -7.06 10.36
N GLU A 194 -18.68 -6.61 9.36
CA GLU A 194 -18.60 -5.25 8.85
C GLU A 194 -18.80 -4.20 9.97
N GLY A 195 -18.08 -3.08 9.89
CA GLY A 195 -18.11 -2.03 10.89
C GLY A 195 -17.37 -2.33 12.20
N THR A 196 -16.74 -3.50 12.35
CA THR A 196 -15.98 -3.83 13.56
C THR A 196 -14.75 -2.93 13.70
N ILE A 197 -14.46 -2.47 14.92
CA ILE A 197 -13.28 -1.69 15.26
C ILE A 197 -12.30 -2.58 16.01
N ILE A 198 -11.07 -2.63 15.53
CA ILE A 198 -9.94 -3.36 16.09
C ILE A 198 -8.82 -2.35 16.35
N LYS A 199 -8.23 -2.36 17.55
CA LYS A 199 -7.13 -1.47 17.91
C LYS A 199 -5.92 -2.25 18.40
N GLY A 200 -4.72 -1.82 18.07
CA GLY A 200 -3.48 -2.34 18.66
C GLY A 200 -3.01 -1.48 19.83
N LYS A 201 -2.64 -2.11 20.95
CA LYS A 201 -1.92 -1.43 22.03
C LYS A 201 -0.55 -0.92 21.57
N PRO A 202 -0.03 0.15 22.20
CA PRO A 202 1.29 0.66 21.89
C PRO A 202 2.38 -0.37 22.16
N GLY A 203 3.44 -0.32 21.37
CA GLY A 203 4.59 -1.21 21.45
C GLY A 203 5.45 -1.06 20.20
N GLN A 204 6.68 -1.58 20.24
CA GLN A 204 7.64 -1.48 19.12
C GLN A 204 8.41 -2.79 18.95
N GLY A 205 8.81 -3.09 17.72
CA GLY A 205 9.50 -4.33 17.38
C GLY A 205 8.74 -5.55 17.89
N GLU A 206 9.43 -6.46 18.58
CA GLU A 206 8.87 -7.68 19.15
C GLU A 206 7.80 -7.44 20.22
N ASN A 207 7.72 -6.23 20.78
CA ASN A 207 6.69 -5.84 21.76
C ASN A 207 5.51 -5.09 21.12
N ALA A 208 5.46 -4.96 19.79
CA ALA A 208 4.32 -4.34 19.12
C ALA A 208 3.05 -5.19 19.24
N SER A 209 1.88 -4.55 19.12
CA SER A 209 0.60 -5.25 19.00
C SER A 209 0.19 -5.33 17.54
N ALA A 210 -0.02 -6.53 17.02
CA ALA A 210 -0.33 -6.78 15.61
C ALA A 210 -1.30 -7.96 15.46
N LEU A 211 -2.08 -7.96 14.39
CA LEU A 211 -2.87 -9.14 13.98
C LEU A 211 -2.11 -9.87 12.88
N ILE A 212 -1.72 -11.11 13.13
CA ILE A 212 -0.95 -11.93 12.19
C ILE A 212 -1.77 -13.14 11.75
N VAL A 213 -2.09 -13.24 10.47
CA VAL A 213 -2.64 -14.46 9.88
C VAL A 213 -1.47 -15.33 9.46
N ALA A 214 -1.17 -16.35 10.26
CA ALA A 214 -0.06 -17.27 10.00
C ALA A 214 -0.37 -18.17 8.79
N ARG A 215 0.66 -18.80 8.21
CA ARG A 215 0.51 -19.74 7.07
C ARG A 215 -0.58 -20.78 7.35
N GLY A 216 -1.59 -20.83 6.47
CA GLY A 216 -2.74 -21.75 6.58
C GLY A 216 -3.86 -21.29 7.52
N GLY A 217 -3.69 -20.16 8.21
CA GLY A 217 -4.78 -19.43 8.85
C GLY A 217 -5.60 -18.64 7.82
N LYS A 218 -6.82 -18.27 8.18
CA LYS A 218 -7.72 -17.51 7.29
C LYS A 218 -8.34 -16.32 8.01
N ILE A 219 -8.44 -15.20 7.30
CA ILE A 219 -9.20 -14.03 7.72
C ILE A 219 -10.37 -13.78 6.78
N MET A 220 -11.57 -13.63 7.32
CA MET A 220 -12.78 -13.27 6.60
C MET A 220 -13.24 -11.89 7.08
N ALA A 221 -12.51 -10.86 6.63
CA ALA A 221 -12.79 -9.45 6.91
C ALA A 221 -13.48 -8.82 5.69
N MET A 222 -14.81 -8.79 5.74
CA MET A 222 -15.65 -8.35 4.63
C MET A 222 -16.51 -7.18 5.08
N GLY A 223 -15.90 -6.00 5.21
CA GLY A 223 -16.65 -4.78 5.44
C GLY A 223 -17.52 -4.41 4.24
N THR A 224 -18.20 -3.28 4.35
CA THR A 224 -18.91 -2.63 3.23
C THR A 224 -18.50 -1.18 3.10
N GLU A 225 -18.90 -0.54 2.01
CA GLU A 225 -18.61 0.88 1.76
C GLU A 225 -19.11 1.78 2.89
N THR A 226 -20.28 1.44 3.46
CA THR A 226 -20.89 2.18 4.55
C THR A 226 -20.48 1.68 5.94
N GLN A 227 -19.92 0.46 6.04
CA GLN A 227 -19.47 -0.13 7.30
C GLN A 227 -18.09 -0.79 7.11
N PRO A 228 -17.03 0.01 6.88
CA PRO A 228 -15.69 -0.53 6.76
C PRO A 228 -15.25 -1.15 8.09
N ILE A 229 -14.43 -2.20 8.03
CA ILE A 229 -13.72 -2.71 9.21
C ILE A 229 -12.55 -1.77 9.47
N ILE A 230 -12.37 -1.31 10.70
CA ILE A 230 -11.32 -0.34 11.04
C ILE A 230 -10.29 -1.02 11.93
N PHE A 231 -9.04 -1.04 11.47
CA PHE A 231 -7.87 -1.39 12.24
C PHE A 231 -7.07 -0.12 12.53
N THR A 232 -6.77 0.14 13.79
CA THR A 232 -6.09 1.38 14.20
C THR A 232 -5.27 1.20 15.49
N SER A 233 -4.67 2.26 16.01
CA SER A 233 -3.99 2.26 17.31
C SER A 233 -4.99 2.46 18.46
N GLU A 234 -4.65 2.02 19.67
CA GLU A 234 -5.45 2.27 20.87
C GLU A 234 -5.64 3.79 21.14
N ALA A 235 -4.66 4.60 20.73
CA ALA A 235 -4.66 6.05 20.86
C ALA A 235 -5.62 6.76 19.89
N ASP A 236 -6.02 6.14 18.78
CA ASP A 236 -6.98 6.71 17.83
C ASP A 236 -8.39 6.73 18.41
N ASP A 237 -8.88 7.92 18.75
CA ASP A 237 -10.22 8.16 19.24
C ASP A 237 -11.30 8.15 18.14
N LEU A 238 -10.90 7.92 16.88
CA LEU A 238 -11.74 7.81 15.69
C LEU A 238 -12.53 9.07 15.33
N ASN A 239 -12.36 10.16 16.08
CA ASN A 239 -12.98 11.45 15.83
C ASN A 239 -12.09 12.37 14.97
N GLY A 240 -10.90 11.91 14.60
CA GLY A 240 -9.95 12.63 13.77
C GLY A 240 -9.04 13.58 14.54
N SER A 241 -8.94 13.45 15.87
CA SER A 241 -7.99 14.19 16.71
C SER A 241 -6.56 13.66 16.60
N VAL A 242 -6.40 12.36 16.29
CA VAL A 242 -5.10 11.81 15.94
C VAL A 242 -4.71 12.26 14.54
N SER A 243 -3.46 12.70 14.40
CA SER A 243 -2.92 13.18 13.14
C SER A 243 -2.94 12.08 12.08
N ASP A 244 -3.41 12.38 10.88
CA ASP A 244 -3.35 11.46 9.73
C ASP A 244 -1.89 11.06 9.38
N PHE A 245 -0.89 11.77 9.90
CA PHE A 245 0.54 11.46 9.73
C PHE A 245 1.14 10.60 10.86
N SER A 246 0.36 10.32 11.93
CA SER A 246 0.76 9.36 12.97
C SER A 246 0.93 7.97 12.35
N ARG A 247 2.06 7.34 12.66
CA ARG A 247 2.46 6.01 12.16
C ARG A 247 3.27 5.26 13.21
N GLY A 248 3.33 3.94 13.09
CA GLY A 248 4.06 3.08 14.02
C GLY A 248 3.49 3.11 15.44
N GLU A 249 2.20 3.38 15.61
CA GLU A 249 1.54 3.35 16.92
C GLU A 249 1.11 1.93 17.33
N TRP A 250 1.11 0.99 16.37
CA TRP A 250 0.91 -0.45 16.55
C TRP A 250 1.55 -1.22 15.36
N GLY A 251 1.58 -2.55 15.39
CA GLY A 251 2.31 -3.39 14.42
C GLY A 251 1.52 -3.79 13.16
N GLY A 252 0.30 -3.30 12.97
CA GLY A 252 -0.47 -3.51 11.76
C GLY A 252 -1.14 -4.89 11.61
N VAL A 253 -1.61 -5.17 10.39
CA VAL A 253 -2.15 -6.47 9.98
C VAL A 253 -1.17 -7.14 9.03
N ILE A 254 -0.80 -8.38 9.34
CA ILE A 254 0.18 -9.15 8.59
C ILE A 254 -0.51 -10.44 8.10
N ILE A 255 -0.52 -10.71 6.80
CA ILE A 255 -1.15 -11.90 6.22
C ILE A 255 -0.09 -12.74 5.50
N LEU A 256 0.22 -13.92 6.06
CA LEU A 256 1.32 -14.77 5.64
C LEU A 256 0.81 -15.96 4.84
N GLY A 257 1.16 -15.99 3.55
CA GLY A 257 0.81 -17.06 2.62
C GLY A 257 1.92 -18.09 2.42
N LYS A 258 1.57 -19.18 1.72
CA LYS A 258 2.47 -20.29 1.33
C LYS A 258 2.93 -20.23 -0.13
N ALA A 259 2.69 -19.12 -0.83
CA ALA A 259 3.13 -18.94 -2.21
C ALA A 259 4.66 -19.04 -2.32
N GLY A 260 5.16 -19.46 -3.49
CA GLY A 260 6.59 -19.49 -3.77
C GLY A 260 7.23 -18.11 -3.65
N LEU A 261 8.43 -18.06 -3.06
CA LEU A 261 9.25 -16.85 -3.03
C LEU A 261 10.36 -16.93 -4.08
N ASN A 262 10.73 -15.78 -4.64
CA ASN A 262 11.90 -15.66 -5.50
C ASN A 262 13.18 -15.43 -4.67
N SER A 263 13.38 -16.26 -3.65
CA SER A 263 14.52 -16.21 -2.71
C SER A 263 14.96 -17.62 -2.31
N THR A 264 16.18 -17.76 -1.80
CA THR A 264 16.68 -18.99 -1.19
C THR A 264 17.15 -18.69 0.24
N PRO A 265 16.57 -19.33 1.28
CA PRO A 265 15.46 -20.28 1.22
C PRO A 265 14.14 -19.65 0.70
N GLY A 266 13.22 -20.51 0.22
CA GLY A 266 11.91 -20.12 -0.31
C GLY A 266 10.88 -19.70 0.76
N GLU A 267 11.35 -19.33 1.94
CA GLU A 267 10.59 -18.79 3.06
C GLU A 267 11.46 -17.80 3.84
N THR A 268 10.82 -16.89 4.59
CA THR A 268 11.54 -15.92 5.41
C THR A 268 10.66 -15.37 6.55
N ALA A 269 11.30 -14.76 7.55
CA ALA A 269 10.64 -14.17 8.71
C ALA A 269 10.24 -12.71 8.43
N VAL A 270 9.13 -12.27 9.04
CA VAL A 270 8.73 -10.86 9.05
C VAL A 270 9.59 -10.09 10.06
N GLU A 271 10.09 -8.92 9.66
CA GLU A 271 10.78 -7.99 10.56
C GLU A 271 9.86 -7.56 11.71
N GLY A 272 10.39 -7.54 12.94
CA GLY A 272 9.64 -7.15 14.14
C GLY A 272 8.87 -8.30 14.81
N ILE A 273 8.86 -9.50 14.23
CA ILE A 273 8.43 -10.74 14.92
C ILE A 273 9.70 -11.52 15.31
N PRO A 274 9.78 -12.06 16.55
CA PRO A 274 10.93 -12.89 16.96
C PRO A 274 11.22 -14.00 15.94
N THR A 275 12.48 -14.22 15.60
CA THR A 275 12.86 -15.21 14.57
C THR A 275 12.65 -16.66 15.02
N ASP A 276 12.51 -16.89 16.32
CA ASP A 276 12.12 -18.16 16.93
C ASP A 276 10.60 -18.35 17.05
N GLU A 277 9.79 -17.38 16.57
CA GLU A 277 8.34 -17.49 16.44
C GLU A 277 7.99 -18.02 15.03
N PRO A 278 7.77 -19.34 14.85
CA PRO A 278 7.57 -19.95 13.53
C PRO A 278 6.29 -19.49 12.84
N ARG A 279 5.33 -18.90 13.57
CA ARG A 279 4.09 -18.33 13.01
C ARG A 279 4.33 -17.02 12.28
N GLY A 280 5.49 -16.39 12.44
CA GLY A 280 5.95 -15.19 11.72
C GLY A 280 6.62 -15.46 10.37
N ILE A 281 6.66 -16.70 9.90
CA ILE A 281 7.27 -17.09 8.62
C ILE A 281 6.26 -17.03 7.47
N TYR A 282 6.65 -16.44 6.34
CA TYR A 282 5.92 -16.51 5.06
C TYR A 282 6.71 -17.22 3.97
N GLY A 283 6.01 -17.60 2.90
CA GLY A 283 6.56 -18.40 1.83
C GLY A 283 6.31 -19.89 2.06
N GLY A 284 6.39 -20.66 0.99
CA GLY A 284 6.13 -22.10 1.02
C GLY A 284 7.36 -22.99 1.28
N GLY A 285 8.55 -22.40 1.37
CA GLY A 285 9.80 -23.14 1.50
C GLY A 285 9.96 -24.16 0.38
N ASP A 286 10.27 -25.40 0.74
CA ASP A 286 10.44 -26.52 -0.19
C ASP A 286 9.11 -27.05 -0.78
N SER A 287 7.95 -26.55 -0.32
CA SER A 287 6.63 -27.00 -0.75
C SER A 287 5.68 -25.83 -0.97
N PRO A 288 5.96 -24.96 -1.98
CA PRO A 288 5.11 -23.83 -2.30
C PRO A 288 3.72 -24.22 -2.77
N VAL A 289 2.75 -23.39 -2.39
CA VAL A 289 1.35 -23.48 -2.78
C VAL A 289 0.97 -22.15 -3.44
N ASP A 290 1.20 -22.04 -4.74
CA ASP A 290 1.02 -20.78 -5.47
C ASP A 290 -0.45 -20.34 -5.59
N ASN A 291 -1.37 -21.28 -5.39
CA ASN A 291 -2.81 -21.01 -5.29
C ASN A 291 -3.30 -20.93 -3.82
N ASP A 292 -2.39 -20.68 -2.86
CA ASP A 292 -2.77 -20.50 -1.45
C ASP A 292 -3.75 -19.34 -1.26
N ASN A 293 -4.62 -19.46 -0.25
CA ASN A 293 -5.69 -18.51 0.00
C ASN A 293 -5.89 -18.30 1.51
N SER A 294 -5.49 -17.11 1.98
CA SER A 294 -5.60 -16.68 3.38
C SER A 294 -6.96 -16.02 3.70
N GLY A 295 -7.95 -16.12 2.81
CA GLY A 295 -9.31 -15.63 3.01
C GLY A 295 -9.66 -14.39 2.18
N THR A 296 -10.42 -13.47 2.76
CA THR A 296 -10.92 -12.26 2.11
C THR A 296 -10.69 -11.05 3.00
N PHE A 297 -10.12 -9.99 2.43
CA PHE A 297 -9.85 -8.73 3.11
C PHE A 297 -10.38 -7.58 2.24
N LYS A 298 -11.57 -7.09 2.56
CA LYS A 298 -12.37 -6.21 1.71
C LYS A 298 -13.02 -5.10 2.53
N TYR A 299 -13.03 -3.87 2.02
CA TYR A 299 -13.56 -2.67 2.71
C TYR A 299 -12.96 -2.52 4.11
N VAL A 300 -11.62 -2.49 4.17
CA VAL A 300 -10.86 -2.36 5.42
C VAL A 300 -10.08 -1.05 5.43
N SER A 301 -10.16 -0.31 6.54
CA SER A 301 -9.36 0.88 6.81
C SER A 301 -8.27 0.51 7.82
N ILE A 302 -7.00 0.56 7.41
CA ILE A 302 -5.83 0.39 8.30
C ILE A 302 -5.24 1.77 8.54
N ARG A 303 -5.03 2.13 9.81
CA ARG A 303 -4.57 3.46 10.24
C ARG A 303 -3.46 3.32 11.27
N HIS A 304 -2.51 4.25 11.26
CA HIS A 304 -1.49 4.44 12.31
C HIS A 304 -0.61 3.22 12.65
N GLY A 305 -0.59 2.20 11.79
CA GLY A 305 0.37 1.08 11.84
C GLY A 305 1.78 1.52 11.44
#